data_AF-A0A7C5XBW2-F1
#
_entry.id   AF-A0A7C5XBW2-F1
#
_cell.length_a   1.000
_cell.length_b   1.000
_cell.length_c   1.000
_cell.angle_alpha   90.00
_cell.angle_beta   90.00
_cell.angle_gamma   90.00
#
_symmetry.space_group_name_H-M   'P 1'
#
loop_
_entity.id
_entity.type
_entity.pdbx_description
1 polymer ?
#
loop_
_entity_poly.entity_id
_entity_poly.type
_entity_poly.pdbx_seq_one_letter_code
_entity_poly.pdbx_strand_id
1 'polypeptide(L)'
;MGKDVWAVAREAEEERRKNVEHNVKALRLFAELAARGDRDYWQAYVNFINDFYRYVRRRLEEDPLFRETYLKMLAERSRRPRGEPPGG
;
A
#
# COMPACT_ATOMS: atom_id res chain seq x y z
N MET A 1 -24.63 19.96 -7.53
CA MET A 1 -24.16 18.72 -6.88
C MET A 1 -23.02 18.00 -7.64
N GLY A 2 -22.34 18.64 -8.61
CA GLY A 2 -21.34 17.99 -9.46
C GLY A 2 -19.97 18.66 -9.49
N LYS A 3 -19.65 19.58 -8.56
CA LYS A 3 -18.29 20.16 -8.43
C LYS A 3 -17.46 19.49 -7.32
N ASP A 4 -18.11 19.09 -6.23
CA ASP A 4 -17.47 18.39 -5.10
C ASP A 4 -16.93 17.01 -5.46
N VAL A 5 -17.67 16.22 -6.23
CA VAL A 5 -17.29 14.84 -6.56
C VAL A 5 -15.98 14.80 -7.37
N TRP A 6 -15.77 15.78 -8.26
CA TRP A 6 -14.54 15.90 -9.05
C TRP A 6 -13.36 16.40 -8.22
N ALA A 7 -13.60 17.26 -7.23
CA ALA A 7 -12.57 17.71 -6.31
C ALA A 7 -12.07 16.53 -5.45
N VAL A 8 -13.00 15.77 -4.85
CA VAL A 8 -12.69 14.58 -4.05
C VAL A 8 -11.99 13.50 -4.89
N ALA A 9 -12.46 13.24 -6.11
CA ALA A 9 -11.83 12.28 -7.01
C ALA A 9 -10.41 12.70 -7.41
N ARG A 10 -10.17 13.99 -7.61
CA ARG A 10 -8.85 14.54 -7.96
C ARG A 10 -7.88 14.47 -6.79
N GLU A 11 -8.35 14.78 -5.58
CA GLU A 11 -7.56 14.63 -4.35
C GLU A 11 -7.17 13.17 -4.12
N ALA A 12 -8.12 12.23 -4.27
CA ALA A 12 -7.85 10.80 -4.16
C ALA A 12 -6.84 10.30 -5.20
N GLU A 13 -6.90 10.79 -6.44
CA GLU A 13 -5.94 10.44 -7.49
C GLU A 13 -4.54 11.03 -7.21
N GLU A 14 -4.47 12.24 -6.67
CA GLU A 14 -3.21 12.86 -6.28
C GLU A 14 -2.55 12.13 -5.11
N GLU A 15 -3.33 11.73 -4.09
CA GLU A 15 -2.85 10.87 -3.01
C GLU A 15 -2.40 9.51 -3.53
N ARG A 16 -3.16 8.90 -4.45
CA ARG A 16 -2.77 7.63 -5.09
C ARG A 16 -1.42 7.77 -5.80
N ARG A 17 -1.21 8.85 -6.55
CA ARG A 17 0.06 9.13 -7.25
C ARG A 17 1.22 9.28 -6.28
N LYS A 18 1.04 10.10 -5.23
CA LYS A 18 2.06 10.29 -4.17
C LYS A 18 2.43 8.96 -3.50
N ASN A 19 1.43 8.13 -3.18
CA ASN A 19 1.64 6.82 -2.58
C ASN A 19 2.39 5.86 -3.50
N VAL A 20 2.05 5.84 -4.80
CA VAL A 20 2.77 5.02 -5.80
C VAL A 20 4.22 5.49 -5.94
N GLU A 21 4.46 6.79 -6.06
CA GLU A 21 5.82 7.34 -6.16
C GLU A 21 6.67 7.04 -4.92
N HIS A 22 6.08 7.16 -3.73
CA HIS A 22 6.73 6.80 -2.47
C HIS A 22 7.09 5.31 -2.44
N ASN A 23 6.16 4.42 -2.82
CA ASN A 23 6.38 2.98 -2.85
C ASN A 23 7.48 2.60 -3.84
N VAL A 24 7.51 3.22 -5.03
CA VAL A 24 8.58 2.99 -6.01
C VAL A 24 9.94 3.41 -5.46
N LYS A 25 10.01 4.56 -4.78
CA LYS A 25 11.26 5.02 -4.13
C LYS A 25 11.72 4.05 -3.04
N ALA A 26 10.81 3.61 -2.17
CA ALA A 26 11.12 2.64 -1.12
C ALA A 26 11.61 1.31 -1.70
N LEU A 27 10.96 0.77 -2.73
CA LEU A 27 11.38 -0.46 -3.40
C LEU A 27 12.78 -0.35 -4.01
N ARG A 28 13.10 0.78 -4.65
CA ARG A 28 14.45 1.04 -5.19
C ARG A 28 15.51 1.06 -4.09
N LEU A 29 15.24 1.78 -3.01
CA LEU A 29 16.13 1.83 -1.86
C LEU A 29 16.42 0.42 -1.33
N PHE A 30 15.38 -0.39 -1.07
CA PHE A 30 15.58 -1.74 -0.55
C PHE A 30 16.28 -2.68 -1.54
N ALA A 31 16.06 -2.51 -2.85
CA ALA A 31 16.80 -3.24 -3.88
C ALA A 31 18.30 -2.89 -3.85
N GLU A 32 18.65 -1.62 -3.69
CA GLU A 32 20.05 -1.17 -3.57
C GLU A 32 20.72 -1.68 -2.28
N LEU A 33 19.99 -1.63 -1.15
CA LEU A 33 20.45 -2.18 0.13
C LEU A 33 20.71 -3.69 0.05
N ALA A 34 19.84 -4.43 -0.63
CA ALA A 34 20.00 -5.87 -0.85
C ALA A 34 21.21 -6.16 -1.76
N ALA A 35 21.35 -5.42 -2.87
CA ALA A 35 22.43 -5.61 -3.83
C ALA A 35 23.82 -5.35 -3.24
N ARG A 36 23.93 -4.40 -2.30
CA ARG A 36 25.20 -4.09 -1.61
C ARG A 36 25.52 -5.02 -0.44
N GLY A 37 24.65 -6.00 -0.14
CA GLY A 37 24.82 -6.90 1.00
C GLY A 37 24.80 -6.17 2.35
N ASP A 38 23.96 -5.14 2.47
CA ASP A 38 23.90 -4.34 3.69
C ASP A 38 23.50 -5.20 4.91
N ARG A 39 24.29 -5.14 5.97
CA ARG A 39 24.06 -5.95 7.18
C ARG A 39 22.76 -5.61 7.90
N ASP A 40 22.28 -4.38 7.75
CA ASP A 40 21.08 -3.88 8.40
C ASP A 40 19.84 -3.94 7.48
N TYR A 41 19.99 -4.44 6.24
CA TYR A 41 18.92 -4.55 5.25
C TYR A 41 17.64 -5.16 5.83
N TRP A 42 17.76 -6.33 6.46
CA TRP A 42 16.60 -7.06 6.98
C TRP A 42 15.90 -6.28 8.09
N GLN A 43 16.66 -5.64 8.99
CA GLN A 43 16.09 -4.83 10.06
C GLN A 43 15.35 -3.63 9.50
N ALA A 44 15.96 -2.90 8.56
CA ALA A 44 15.35 -1.75 7.91
C ALA A 44 14.07 -2.13 7.14
N TYR A 45 14.10 -3.25 6.41
CA TYR A 45 12.96 -3.73 5.63
C TYR A 45 11.78 -4.17 6.51
N VAL A 46 12.06 -4.93 7.57
CA VAL A 46 11.04 -5.35 8.54
C VAL A 46 10.43 -4.14 9.24
N ASN A 47 11.23 -3.16 9.64
CA ASN A 47 10.72 -1.93 10.26
C ASN A 47 9.80 -1.15 9.31
N PHE A 48 10.20 -0.99 8.05
CA PHE A 48 9.38 -0.32 7.04
C PHE A 48 8.01 -1.01 6.84
N ILE A 49 7.99 -2.34 6.74
CA ILE A 49 6.73 -3.10 6.64
C ILE A 49 5.88 -2.95 7.91
N ASN A 50 6.51 -3.04 9.09
CA ASN A 50 5.81 -2.91 10.36
C ASN A 50 5.17 -1.53 10.52
N ASP A 51 5.85 -0.47 10.09
CA ASP A 51 5.30 0.88 10.15
C ASP A 51 4.08 1.05 9.23
N PHE A 52 4.10 0.43 8.05
CA PHE A 52 2.91 0.36 7.20
C PHE A 52 1.74 -0.36 7.89
N TYR A 53 1.97 -1.52 8.50
CA TYR A 53 0.90 -2.25 9.19
C TYR A 53 0.37 -1.51 10.43
N ARG A 54 1.25 -0.82 11.18
CA ARG A 54 0.84 0.06 12.29
C ARG A 54 -0.03 1.20 11.80
N TYR A 55 0.34 1.83 10.68
CA TYR A 55 -0.48 2.87 10.05
C TYR A 55 -1.85 2.34 9.65
N VAL A 56 -1.90 1.20 8.93
CA VAL A 56 -3.16 0.59 8.51
C VAL A 56 -4.02 0.24 9.71
N ARG A 57 -3.46 -0.40 10.74
CA ARG A 57 -4.18 -0.74 11.97
C ARG A 57 -4.80 0.49 12.63
N ARG A 58 -4.01 1.55 12.81
CA ARG A 58 -4.51 2.81 13.39
C ARG A 58 -5.67 3.38 12.57
N ARG A 59 -5.55 3.43 11.25
CA ARG A 59 -6.62 3.93 10.36
C ARG A 59 -7.87 3.05 10.38
N LEU A 60 -7.73 1.73 10.55
CA LEU A 60 -8.87 0.82 10.72
C LEU A 60 -9.62 1.05 12.04
N GLU A 61 -8.92 1.48 13.09
CA GLU A 61 -9.50 1.77 14.41
C GLU A 61 -10.16 3.17 14.44
N GLU A 62 -9.56 4.17 13.79
CA GLU A 62 -9.97 5.58 13.87
C GLU A 62 -10.94 6.04 12.77
N ASP A 63 -10.95 5.40 11.60
CA ASP A 63 -11.69 5.88 10.42
C ASP A 63 -12.65 4.81 9.87
N PRO A 64 -13.97 4.94 10.13
CA PRO A 64 -14.98 4.01 9.66
C PRO A 64 -15.04 3.88 8.13
N LEU A 65 -14.82 4.97 7.38
CA LEU A 65 -14.86 4.98 5.93
C LEU A 65 -13.64 4.25 5.35
N PHE A 66 -12.47 4.47 5.95
CA PHE A 66 -11.25 3.73 5.61
C PHE A 66 -11.44 2.24 5.88
N ARG A 67 -12.00 1.87 7.05
CA ARG A 67 -12.29 0.49 7.42
C ARG A 67 -13.24 -0.20 6.43
N GLU A 68 -14.35 0.44 6.09
CA GLU A 68 -15.30 -0.11 5.13
C GLU A 68 -14.65 -0.34 3.76
N THR A 69 -13.92 0.67 3.26
CA THR A 69 -13.22 0.62 1.98
C THR A 69 -12.18 -0.50 1.96
N TYR A 70 -11.37 -0.60 3.02
CA TYR A 70 -10.35 -1.63 3.16
C TYR A 70 -10.95 -3.04 3.16
N LEU A 71 -12.04 -3.26 3.90
CA LEU A 71 -12.73 -4.56 3.94
C LEU A 71 -13.37 -4.92 2.59
N LYS A 72 -13.95 -3.95 1.86
CA LYS A 72 -14.45 -4.16 0.49
C LYS A 72 -13.33 -4.60 -0.45
N MET A 73 -12.18 -3.92 -0.41
CA MET A 73 -11.01 -4.31 -1.22
C MET A 73 -10.51 -5.72 -0.89
N LEU A 74 -10.49 -6.11 0.38
CA LEU A 74 -10.13 -7.48 0.79
C LEU A 74 -11.13 -8.52 0.27
N ALA A 75 -12.42 -8.24 0.35
CA ALA A 75 -13.48 -9.11 -0.16
C ALA A 75 -13.44 -9.23 -1.69
N GLU A 76 -13.09 -8.17 -2.41
CA GLU A 76 -12.87 -8.22 -3.87
C GLU A 76 -11.63 -9.05 -4.21
N ARG A 77 -10.54 -8.90 -3.46
CA ARG A 77 -9.31 -9.70 -3.65
C ARG A 77 -9.55 -11.18 -3.39
N SER A 78 -10.35 -11.55 -2.39
CA SER A 78 -10.65 -12.96 -2.11
C SER A 78 -11.53 -13.62 -3.18
N ARG A 79 -12.30 -12.82 -3.92
CA ARG A 79 -13.12 -13.27 -5.06
C ARG A 79 -12.35 -13.37 -6.38
N ARG A 80 -11.17 -12.77 -6.49
CA ARG A 80 -10.33 -12.96 -7.67
C ARG A 80 -9.84 -14.40 -7.71
N PRO A 81 -9.92 -15.09 -8.86
CA PRO A 81 -9.25 -16.38 -9.01
C PRO A 81 -7.79 -16.18 -8.59
N ARG A 82 -7.29 -16.99 -7.65
CA ARG A 82 -5.85 -17.10 -7.48
C ARG A 82 -5.33 -17.54 -8.83
N GLY A 83 -4.62 -16.66 -9.54
CA GLY A 83 -3.89 -17.07 -10.73
C GLY A 83 -3.03 -18.24 -10.31
N GLU A 84 -3.25 -19.40 -10.92
CA GLU A 84 -2.32 -20.51 -10.79
C GLU A 84 -0.93 -19.93 -11.10
N PRO A 85 0.11 -20.21 -10.30
CA PRO A 85 1.46 -19.91 -10.74
C PRO A 85 1.63 -20.56 -12.12
N PRO A 86 2.28 -19.90 -13.10
CA PRO A 86 2.55 -20.55 -14.38
C PRO A 86 3.38 -21.81 -14.08
N GLY A 87 2.71 -22.96 -14.14
CA GLY A 87 3.33 -24.26 -14.02
C GLY A 87 3.99 -24.62 -15.33
N GLY A 88 5.27 -24.98 -15.26
CA GLY A 88 6.12 -25.40 -16.37
C GLY A 88 7.57 -25.42 -15.95
#